data_AF-A0A1G5RY00-F1
#
_entry.id   AF-A0A1G5RY00-F1
#
_cell.length_a   1.000
_cell.length_b   1.000
_cell.length_c   1.000
_cell.angle_alpha   90.00
_cell.angle_beta   90.00
_cell.angle_gamma   90.00
#
_symmetry.space_group_name_H-M   'P 1'
#
loop_
_entity.id
_entity.type
_entity.pdbx_description
1 polymer ?
#
loop_
_entity_poly.entity_id
_entity_poly.type
_entity_poly.pdbx_seq_one_letter_code
_entity_poly.pdbx_strand_id
1 'polypeptide(L)'
;MFYRTDHHWTVPAGLWATKHIAQKLNECCGYNIDLSIYDDENFDKIEYKNCWLGEQGRKVGAPYVGLDDYTEVKPNFPTSYVFIKEDGTVCDGTFDSFINESVYNPDNDIYDSTTWHYSYDRIDCINNNVPDGKILIIGDSYEHVTQPFLSLGVHEVHSLILRKFDDSFSLRSFIQKNEYDTVIVAYAQFMIGAHDDESSWQYKMFNFNR
;
A
#
# COMPACT_ATOMS: atom_id res chain seq x y z
N MET A 1 -2.15 -7.68 14.11
CA MET A 1 -2.59 -7.10 12.83
C MET A 1 -2.31 -5.61 12.74
N PHE A 2 -2.34 -4.86 13.85
CA PHE A 2 -1.96 -3.45 13.89
C PHE A 2 -0.73 -3.25 14.74
N TYR A 3 0.03 -2.20 14.42
CA TYR A 3 1.09 -1.73 15.30
C TYR A 3 0.48 -1.16 16.58
N ARG A 4 1.27 -1.13 17.65
CA ARG A 4 0.83 -0.67 18.97
C ARG A 4 0.96 0.84 19.10
N THR A 5 1.96 1.43 18.46
CA THR A 5 2.27 2.87 18.53
C THR A 5 2.01 3.60 17.20
N ASP A 6 1.63 2.88 16.16
CA ASP A 6 1.17 3.41 14.88
C ASP A 6 -0.29 3.04 14.62
N HIS A 7 -0.95 3.78 13.76
CA HIS A 7 -2.35 3.55 13.41
C HIS A 7 -2.48 2.54 12.26
N HIS A 8 -1.46 2.40 11.41
CA HIS A 8 -1.47 1.46 10.30
C HIS A 8 -1.46 -0.01 10.76
N TRP A 9 -1.91 -0.88 9.87
CA TRP A 9 -1.73 -2.32 10.02
C TRP A 9 -0.26 -2.75 9.82
N THR A 10 0.07 -3.93 10.29
CA THR A 10 1.36 -4.59 10.07
C THR A 10 1.49 -5.10 8.63
N VAL A 11 2.69 -5.21 8.07
CA VAL A 11 2.91 -5.79 6.72
C VAL A 11 2.25 -7.18 6.54
N PRO A 12 2.38 -8.14 7.49
CA PRO A 12 1.68 -9.42 7.39
C PRO A 12 0.15 -9.29 7.34
N ALA A 13 -0.41 -8.27 7.99
CA ALA A 13 -1.84 -7.99 7.93
C ALA A 13 -2.26 -7.39 6.58
N GLY A 14 -1.39 -6.59 5.95
CA GLY A 14 -1.54 -6.16 4.57
C GLY A 14 -1.61 -7.33 3.60
N LEU A 15 -0.66 -8.27 3.68
CA LEU A 15 -0.69 -9.53 2.90
C LEU A 15 -1.99 -10.32 3.13
N TRP A 16 -2.38 -10.51 4.39
CA TRP A 16 -3.62 -11.18 4.74
C TRP A 16 -4.85 -10.49 4.12
N ALA A 17 -4.92 -9.16 4.20
CA ALA A 17 -6.01 -8.38 3.63
C ALA A 17 -6.04 -8.51 2.10
N THR A 18 -4.89 -8.48 1.44
CA THR A 18 -4.77 -8.70 -0.01
C THR A 18 -5.37 -10.01 -0.44
N LYS A 19 -5.15 -11.11 0.30
CA LYS A 19 -5.76 -12.41 -0.02
C LYS A 19 -7.28 -12.35 -0.07
N HIS A 20 -7.90 -11.65 0.88
CA HIS A 20 -9.36 -11.45 0.91
C HIS A 20 -9.84 -10.52 -0.20
N ILE A 21 -9.07 -9.49 -0.53
CA ILE A 21 -9.36 -8.60 -1.67
C ILE A 21 -9.32 -9.40 -2.97
N ALA A 22 -8.27 -10.20 -3.19
CA ALA A 22 -8.13 -11.06 -4.36
C ALA A 22 -9.28 -12.09 -4.46
N GLN A 23 -9.69 -12.68 -3.34
CA GLN A 23 -10.86 -13.56 -3.30
C GLN A 23 -12.12 -12.81 -3.77
N LYS A 24 -12.34 -11.57 -3.31
CA LYS A 24 -13.49 -10.77 -3.74
C LYS A 24 -13.43 -10.39 -5.22
N LEU A 25 -12.24 -10.04 -5.73
CA LEU A 25 -12.05 -9.78 -7.15
C LEU A 25 -12.44 -11.00 -8.00
N ASN A 26 -12.09 -12.21 -7.56
CA ASN A 26 -12.53 -13.43 -8.24
C ASN A 26 -14.05 -13.62 -8.17
N GLU A 27 -14.64 -13.42 -7.00
CA GLU A 27 -16.07 -13.66 -6.77
C GLU A 27 -16.99 -12.66 -7.48
N CYS A 28 -16.61 -11.38 -7.56
CA CYS A 28 -17.52 -10.32 -8.03
C CYS A 28 -17.01 -9.48 -9.20
N CYS A 29 -15.72 -9.58 -9.56
CA CYS A 29 -15.12 -8.77 -10.62
C CYS A 29 -14.61 -9.60 -11.80
N GLY A 30 -14.80 -10.93 -11.79
CA GLY A 30 -14.47 -11.81 -12.92
C GLY A 30 -12.99 -12.15 -13.06
N TYR A 31 -12.18 -11.88 -12.04
CA TYR A 31 -10.77 -12.27 -12.01
C TYR A 31 -10.61 -13.77 -11.73
N ASN A 32 -9.43 -14.30 -12.04
CA ASN A 32 -9.05 -15.68 -11.75
C ASN A 32 -7.70 -15.75 -11.02
N ILE A 33 -7.53 -14.90 -10.00
CA ILE A 33 -6.32 -14.82 -9.18
C ILE A 33 -6.11 -16.13 -8.43
N ASP A 34 -4.96 -16.76 -8.58
CA ASP A 34 -4.57 -17.90 -7.76
C ASP A 34 -4.35 -17.43 -6.32
N LEU A 35 -5.28 -17.76 -5.42
CA LEU A 35 -5.21 -17.33 -4.02
C LEU A 35 -4.08 -18.02 -3.24
N SER A 36 -3.51 -19.11 -3.75
CA SER A 36 -2.44 -19.84 -3.07
C SER A 36 -1.11 -19.07 -3.07
N ILE A 37 -0.92 -18.13 -4.00
CA ILE A 37 0.28 -17.27 -4.02
C ILE A 37 0.39 -16.40 -2.74
N TYR A 38 -0.71 -16.22 -2.01
CA TYR A 38 -0.78 -15.47 -0.76
C TYR A 38 -0.65 -16.35 0.50
N ASP A 39 -0.39 -17.65 0.33
CA ASP A 39 -0.17 -18.58 1.45
C ASP A 39 1.19 -18.31 2.13
N ASP A 40 1.25 -18.58 3.43
CA ASP A 40 2.36 -18.16 4.29
C ASP A 40 3.71 -18.72 3.85
N GLU A 41 3.69 -19.96 3.36
CA GLU A 41 4.83 -20.70 2.85
C GLU A 41 5.48 -20.08 1.60
N ASN A 42 4.79 -19.19 0.91
CA ASN A 42 5.28 -18.49 -0.28
C ASN A 42 6.01 -17.18 0.07
N PHE A 43 6.25 -16.90 1.36
CA PHE A 43 6.91 -15.68 1.80
C PHE A 43 8.04 -15.93 2.82
N ASP A 44 9.16 -15.27 2.59
CA ASP A 44 10.20 -15.10 3.59
C ASP A 44 9.85 -13.92 4.52
N LYS A 45 10.13 -14.09 5.80
CA LYS A 45 9.84 -13.08 6.84
C LYS A 45 11.06 -12.80 7.70
N ILE A 46 11.36 -11.52 7.85
CA ILE A 46 12.43 -11.04 8.73
C ILE A 46 11.80 -10.19 9.82
N GLU A 47 12.03 -10.59 11.08
CA GLU A 47 11.46 -9.92 12.24
C GLU A 47 12.51 -9.06 12.95
N TYR A 48 12.12 -7.80 13.21
CA TYR A 48 12.89 -6.82 13.96
C TYR A 48 12.12 -6.46 15.22
N LYS A 49 12.76 -6.63 16.38
CA LYS A 49 12.11 -6.42 17.68
C LYS A 49 12.38 -5.03 18.23
N ASN A 50 11.36 -4.37 18.76
CA ASN A 50 11.43 -3.04 19.38
C ASN A 50 12.27 -2.04 18.56
N CYS A 51 12.02 -1.97 17.25
CA CYS A 51 12.94 -1.32 16.32
C CYS A 51 12.49 0.07 15.86
N TRP A 52 11.26 0.48 16.16
CA TRP A 52 10.75 1.78 15.72
C TRP A 52 9.62 2.31 16.60
N LEU A 53 9.35 3.61 16.47
CA LEU A 53 8.25 4.30 17.14
C LEU A 53 7.28 4.88 16.10
N GLY A 54 6.03 4.45 16.16
CA GLY A 54 4.95 4.89 15.28
C GLY A 54 4.49 6.31 15.55
N GLU A 55 3.71 6.85 14.61
CA GLU A 55 3.31 8.26 14.60
C GLU A 55 2.50 8.69 15.83
N GLN A 56 1.63 7.81 16.34
CA GLN A 56 0.87 8.11 17.57
C GLN A 56 1.78 8.00 18.80
N GLY A 57 2.73 7.05 18.79
CA GLY A 57 3.72 6.90 19.83
C GLY A 57 4.64 8.11 19.96
N ARG A 58 5.04 8.74 18.85
CA ARG A 58 5.84 9.97 18.86
C ARG A 58 5.16 11.13 19.58
N LYS A 59 3.81 11.21 19.52
CA LYS A 59 3.04 12.25 20.23
C LYS A 59 2.99 12.02 21.74
N VAL A 60 3.08 10.77 22.19
CA VAL A 60 2.98 10.39 23.62
C VAL A 60 4.35 10.25 24.28
N GLY A 61 5.34 9.76 23.53
CA GLY A 61 6.71 9.51 23.97
C GLY A 61 7.00 8.02 24.25
N ALA A 62 8.13 7.54 23.71
CA ALA A 62 8.59 6.16 23.86
C ALA A 62 8.64 5.62 25.30
N PRO A 63 8.99 6.40 26.35
CA PRO A 63 9.00 5.89 27.72
C PRO A 63 7.65 5.37 28.22
N TYR A 64 6.53 5.88 27.69
CA TYR A 64 5.19 5.48 28.10
C TYR A 64 4.62 4.35 27.26
N VAL A 65 4.96 4.36 25.97
CA VAL A 65 4.35 3.45 24.99
C VAL A 65 5.34 2.46 24.43
N GLY A 66 6.61 2.41 24.84
CA GLY A 66 7.62 1.51 24.26
C GLY A 66 7.79 1.67 22.74
N LEU A 67 8.33 0.64 22.10
CA LEU A 67 8.57 0.58 20.65
C LEU A 67 7.72 -0.53 20.01
N ASP A 68 7.58 -0.49 18.69
CA ASP A 68 6.94 -1.52 17.90
C ASP A 68 7.95 -2.52 17.33
N ASP A 69 7.48 -3.74 17.15
CA ASP A 69 8.13 -4.74 16.31
C ASP A 69 7.79 -4.45 14.84
N TYR A 70 8.64 -4.94 13.94
CA TYR A 70 8.42 -4.87 12.50
C TYR A 70 8.71 -6.22 11.84
N THR A 71 7.94 -6.57 10.81
CA THR A 71 8.14 -7.79 10.04
C THR A 71 8.17 -7.43 8.57
N GLU A 72 9.33 -7.58 7.94
CA GLU A 72 9.42 -7.56 6.49
C GLU A 72 8.88 -8.87 5.91
N VAL A 73 8.20 -8.78 4.78
CA VAL A 73 7.58 -9.93 4.09
C VAL A 73 7.85 -9.86 2.58
N LYS A 74 8.58 -10.84 2.05
CA LYS A 74 8.93 -10.93 0.62
C LYS A 74 8.46 -12.24 0.02
N PRO A 75 7.93 -12.27 -1.21
CA PRO A 75 7.64 -13.53 -1.89
C PRO A 75 8.95 -14.31 -2.10
N ASN A 76 8.92 -15.61 -1.84
CA ASN A 76 10.08 -16.49 -2.04
C ASN A 76 10.06 -17.19 -3.42
N PHE A 77 9.18 -16.73 -4.31
CA PHE A 77 9.08 -17.18 -5.70
C PHE A 77 9.49 -16.05 -6.67
N PRO A 78 9.92 -16.38 -7.90
CA PRO A 78 10.34 -15.37 -8.87
C PRO A 78 9.22 -14.40 -9.25
N THR A 79 9.57 -13.11 -9.30
CA THR A 79 8.67 -12.02 -9.73
C THR A 79 9.31 -11.22 -10.86
N SER A 80 8.49 -10.63 -11.73
CA SER A 80 8.98 -9.82 -12.85
C SER A 80 8.00 -8.69 -13.13
N TYR A 81 8.51 -7.46 -13.05
CA TYR A 81 7.72 -6.25 -13.17
C TYR A 81 8.35 -5.25 -14.14
N VAL A 82 7.48 -4.43 -14.73
CA VAL A 82 7.82 -3.10 -15.25
C VAL A 82 7.21 -2.08 -14.30
N PHE A 83 8.03 -1.18 -13.75
CA PHE A 83 7.60 -0.10 -12.88
C PHE A 83 7.51 1.22 -13.63
N ILE A 84 6.50 2.02 -13.29
CA ILE A 84 6.26 3.36 -13.81
C ILE A 84 6.33 4.32 -12.61
N LYS A 85 7.40 5.10 -12.53
CA LYS A 85 7.63 6.04 -11.41
C LYS A 85 6.83 7.34 -11.59
N GLU A 86 6.65 8.09 -10.50
CA GLU A 86 5.93 9.37 -10.52
C GLU A 86 6.56 10.40 -11.50
N ASP A 87 7.86 10.32 -11.77
CA ASP A 87 8.57 11.16 -12.74
C ASP A 87 8.46 10.69 -14.20
N GLY A 88 7.72 9.60 -14.45
CA GLY A 88 7.56 8.97 -15.76
C GLY A 88 8.68 8.01 -16.14
N THR A 89 9.67 7.80 -15.27
CA THR A 89 10.71 6.79 -15.50
C THR A 89 10.11 5.40 -15.53
N VAL A 90 10.45 4.63 -16.57
CA VAL A 90 10.07 3.23 -16.71
C VAL A 90 11.29 2.35 -16.47
N CYS A 91 11.18 1.36 -15.60
CA CYS A 91 12.28 0.44 -15.31
C CYS A 91 11.79 -0.96 -14.96
N ASP A 92 12.58 -1.97 -15.36
CA ASP A 92 12.34 -3.36 -14.97
C ASP A 92 12.74 -3.61 -13.52
N GLY A 93 12.09 -4.57 -12.87
CA GLY A 93 12.44 -4.98 -11.50
C GLY A 93 11.72 -6.25 -11.02
N THR A 94 11.91 -6.53 -9.73
CA THR A 94 11.26 -7.61 -8.98
C THR A 94 10.43 -7.01 -7.86
N PHE A 95 9.74 -7.84 -7.07
CA PHE A 95 9.01 -7.40 -5.89
C PHE A 95 9.88 -6.60 -4.91
N ASP A 96 11.19 -6.87 -4.85
CA ASP A 96 12.12 -6.11 -4.01
C ASP A 96 12.16 -4.62 -4.34
N SER A 97 11.79 -4.24 -5.57
CA SER A 97 11.74 -2.83 -5.99
C SER A 97 10.64 -2.03 -5.29
N PHE A 98 9.66 -2.70 -4.65
CA PHE A 98 8.68 -2.05 -3.77
C PHE A 98 9.24 -1.78 -2.37
N ILE A 99 10.40 -2.31 -2.00
CA ILE A 99 10.88 -2.27 -0.62
C ILE A 99 12.13 -1.41 -0.53
N ASN A 100 12.02 -0.34 0.26
CA ASN A 100 13.14 0.50 0.65
C ASN A 100 13.72 0.03 1.99
N GLU A 101 14.62 -0.96 1.94
CA GLU A 101 15.29 -1.49 3.14
C GLU A 101 16.17 -0.47 3.87
N SER A 102 16.56 0.63 3.22
CA SER A 102 17.35 1.69 3.88
C SER A 102 16.61 2.38 5.02
N VAL A 103 15.28 2.21 5.09
CA VAL A 103 14.45 2.66 6.21
C VAL A 103 14.76 1.88 7.50
N TYR A 104 15.24 0.64 7.40
CA TYR A 104 15.53 -0.21 8.56
C TYR A 104 16.87 0.12 9.21
N ASN A 105 16.95 1.30 9.81
CA ASN A 105 18.13 1.73 10.53
C ASN A 105 17.82 1.94 12.02
N PRO A 106 18.27 1.03 12.92
CA PRO A 106 18.04 1.16 14.35
C PRO A 106 18.87 2.26 15.01
N ASP A 107 19.91 2.77 14.35
CA ASP A 107 20.74 3.87 14.88
C ASP A 107 20.10 5.25 14.65
N ASN A 108 19.02 5.31 13.86
CA ASN A 108 18.29 6.54 13.62
C ASN A 108 17.57 7.04 14.88
N ASP A 109 17.41 8.37 14.97
CA ASP A 109 16.52 8.94 15.96
C ASP A 109 15.08 8.49 15.71
N ILE A 110 14.49 7.77 16.67
CA ILE A 110 13.15 7.19 16.58
C ILE A 110 12.03 8.25 16.49
N TYR A 111 12.30 9.51 16.84
CA TYR A 111 11.34 10.62 16.75
C TYR A 111 11.37 11.32 15.39
N ASP A 112 12.55 11.41 14.77
CA ASP A 112 12.77 12.23 13.56
C ASP A 112 12.94 11.41 12.27
N SER A 113 13.14 10.09 12.37
CA SER A 113 13.32 9.21 11.22
C SER A 113 12.02 8.86 10.49
N THR A 114 12.13 8.38 9.26
CA THR A 114 11.02 7.74 8.55
C THR A 114 10.52 6.52 9.34
N THR A 115 9.21 6.42 9.52
CA THR A 115 8.59 5.27 10.19
C THR A 115 8.70 4.01 9.33
N TRP A 116 9.02 2.87 9.96
CA TRP A 116 9.36 1.64 9.23
C TRP A 116 8.22 1.07 8.39
N HIS A 117 6.95 1.38 8.73
CA HIS A 117 5.81 0.98 7.92
C HIS A 117 5.78 1.61 6.51
N TYR A 118 6.50 2.72 6.28
CA TYR A 118 6.66 3.34 4.94
C TYR A 118 7.83 2.75 4.14
N SER A 119 8.41 1.62 4.56
CA SER A 119 9.42 0.92 3.76
C SER A 119 8.83 0.26 2.51
N TYR A 120 7.52 0.01 2.46
CA TYR A 120 6.84 -0.43 1.24
C TYR A 120 6.35 0.79 0.45
N ASP A 121 6.86 0.90 -0.76
CA ASP A 121 6.53 1.95 -1.70
C ASP A 121 5.29 1.56 -2.54
N ARG A 122 4.48 2.57 -2.81
CA ARG A 122 3.45 2.52 -3.85
C ARG A 122 4.10 2.93 -5.17
N ILE A 123 4.14 2.02 -6.13
CA ILE A 123 4.70 2.26 -7.45
C ILE A 123 3.81 1.60 -8.50
N ASP A 124 3.32 2.38 -9.46
CA ASP A 124 2.53 1.85 -10.57
C ASP A 124 3.35 0.79 -11.31
N CYS A 125 2.73 -0.34 -11.63
CA CYS A 125 3.47 -1.51 -12.11
C CYS A 125 2.66 -2.40 -13.04
N ILE A 126 3.38 -3.12 -13.90
CA ILE A 126 2.89 -4.20 -14.76
C ILE A 126 3.61 -5.47 -14.34
N ASN A 127 2.88 -6.52 -13.98
CA ASN A 127 3.37 -7.85 -13.68
C ASN A 127 3.46 -8.69 -14.96
N ASN A 128 4.67 -9.04 -15.38
CA ASN A 128 4.91 -9.79 -16.62
C ASN A 128 4.43 -11.25 -16.54
N ASN A 129 4.16 -11.77 -15.33
CA ASN A 129 3.74 -13.15 -15.11
C ASN A 129 2.22 -13.34 -15.13
N VAL A 130 1.45 -12.25 -15.18
CA VAL A 130 -0.01 -12.28 -15.18
C VAL A 130 -0.52 -11.67 -16.48
N PRO A 131 -1.43 -12.33 -17.23
CA PRO A 131 -1.77 -11.90 -18.59
C PRO A 131 -2.81 -10.77 -18.66
N ASP A 132 -3.67 -10.61 -17.64
CA ASP A 132 -4.79 -9.68 -17.67
C ASP A 132 -5.15 -9.11 -16.27
N GLY A 133 -6.01 -8.09 -16.29
CA GLY A 133 -6.49 -7.41 -15.10
C GLY A 133 -5.74 -6.12 -14.78
N LYS A 134 -6.39 -4.99 -15.03
CA LYS A 134 -5.90 -3.65 -14.76
C LYS A 134 -6.71 -2.99 -13.64
N ILE A 135 -6.06 -2.72 -12.51
CA ILE A 135 -6.69 -2.20 -11.30
C ILE A 135 -6.19 -0.79 -10.98
N LEU A 136 -7.13 0.10 -10.64
CA LEU A 136 -6.82 1.36 -9.95
C LEU A 136 -7.15 1.23 -8.47
N ILE A 137 -6.19 1.49 -7.59
CA ILE A 137 -6.43 1.64 -6.15
C ILE A 137 -6.50 3.13 -5.80
N ILE A 138 -7.66 3.58 -5.35
CA ILE A 138 -7.84 4.92 -4.78
C ILE A 138 -7.80 4.79 -3.26
N GLY A 139 -6.78 5.35 -2.61
CA GLY A 139 -6.57 5.14 -1.18
C GLY A 139 -5.94 6.32 -0.44
N ASP A 140 -5.38 6.02 0.73
CA ASP A 140 -4.69 6.94 1.64
C ASP A 140 -3.24 6.52 1.95
N SER A 141 -2.93 6.15 3.18
CA SER A 141 -1.63 5.61 3.59
C SER A 141 -1.71 4.14 4.02
N TYR A 142 -2.93 3.61 4.25
CA TYR A 142 -3.13 2.21 4.64
C TYR A 142 -2.85 1.23 3.50
N GLU A 143 -3.19 1.60 2.28
CA GLU A 143 -3.07 0.74 1.11
C GLU A 143 -1.63 0.56 0.61
N HIS A 144 -0.65 1.32 1.15
CA HIS A 144 0.77 1.23 0.76
C HIS A 144 1.29 -0.20 0.72
N VAL A 145 1.01 -1.00 1.76
CA VAL A 145 1.44 -2.40 1.81
C VAL A 145 0.54 -3.33 1.01
N THR A 146 -0.71 -2.93 0.71
CA THR A 146 -1.66 -3.75 -0.06
C THR A 146 -1.30 -3.81 -1.52
N GLN A 147 -0.91 -2.69 -2.13
CA GLN A 147 -0.61 -2.64 -3.56
C GLN A 147 0.50 -3.61 -3.98
N PRO A 148 1.69 -3.63 -3.34
CA PRO A 148 2.74 -4.57 -3.69
C PRO A 148 2.23 -6.00 -3.70
N PHE A 149 1.56 -6.46 -2.63
CA PHE A 149 1.01 -7.82 -2.60
C PHE A 149 -0.09 -8.04 -3.64
N LEU A 150 -1.00 -7.08 -3.86
CA LEU A 150 -2.06 -7.25 -4.85
C LEU A 150 -1.46 -7.45 -6.25
N SER A 151 -0.38 -6.70 -6.56
CA SER A 151 0.31 -6.80 -7.84
C SER A 151 0.88 -8.19 -8.15
N LEU A 152 1.05 -9.08 -7.16
CA LEU A 152 1.48 -10.47 -7.40
C LEU A 152 0.45 -11.27 -8.19
N GLY A 153 -0.84 -10.94 -8.05
CA GLY A 153 -1.95 -11.70 -8.62
C GLY A 153 -2.65 -11.06 -9.81
N VAL A 154 -2.27 -9.83 -10.20
CA VAL A 154 -2.95 -9.06 -11.25
C VAL A 154 -1.94 -8.43 -12.22
N HIS A 155 -2.35 -8.20 -13.48
CA HIS A 155 -1.45 -7.74 -14.54
C HIS A 155 -0.96 -6.31 -14.35
N GLU A 156 -1.83 -5.35 -14.05
CA GLU A 156 -1.44 -3.94 -13.94
C GLU A 156 -2.10 -3.30 -12.73
N VAL A 157 -1.32 -2.64 -11.87
CA VAL A 157 -1.82 -1.94 -10.68
C VAL A 157 -1.33 -0.52 -10.70
N HIS A 158 -2.28 0.41 -10.72
CA HIS A 158 -2.03 1.82 -10.47
C HIS A 158 -2.60 2.21 -9.11
N SER A 159 -2.02 3.24 -8.49
CA SER A 159 -2.62 3.82 -7.30
C SER A 159 -2.61 5.34 -7.30
N LEU A 160 -3.70 5.90 -6.75
CA LEU A 160 -4.02 7.31 -6.81
C LEU A 160 -4.41 7.83 -5.43
N ILE A 161 -3.70 8.85 -4.98
CA ILE A 161 -3.96 9.55 -3.71
C ILE A 161 -4.61 10.89 -3.99
N LEU A 162 -5.93 10.95 -3.85
CA LEU A 162 -6.73 12.11 -4.26
C LEU A 162 -6.34 13.40 -3.52
N ARG A 163 -5.86 13.32 -2.28
CA ARG A 163 -5.37 14.49 -1.52
C ARG A 163 -4.16 15.19 -2.15
N LYS A 164 -3.45 14.56 -3.10
CA LYS A 164 -2.33 15.17 -3.84
C LYS A 164 -2.79 16.07 -5.00
N PHE A 165 -4.07 16.03 -5.37
CA PHE A 165 -4.60 16.74 -6.53
C PHE A 165 -5.43 17.95 -6.14
N ASP A 166 -5.40 18.98 -6.98
CA ASP A 166 -6.27 20.15 -6.85
C ASP A 166 -7.56 19.98 -7.67
N ASP A 167 -8.35 21.05 -7.70
CA ASP A 167 -9.68 21.06 -8.29
C ASP A 167 -9.68 20.98 -9.82
N SER A 168 -8.50 21.06 -10.46
CA SER A 168 -8.35 20.87 -11.91
C SER A 168 -8.30 19.38 -12.32
N PHE A 169 -8.04 18.48 -11.37
CA PHE A 169 -8.02 17.05 -11.62
C PHE A 169 -9.43 16.47 -11.65
N SER A 170 -9.76 15.72 -12.70
CA SER A 170 -11.01 14.97 -12.80
C SER A 170 -10.72 13.47 -12.71
N LEU A 171 -11.15 12.85 -11.60
CA LEU A 171 -11.00 11.42 -11.38
C LEU A 171 -11.74 10.63 -12.46
N ARG A 172 -12.93 11.08 -12.84
CA ARG A 172 -13.71 10.43 -13.90
C ARG A 172 -12.96 10.41 -15.22
N SER A 173 -12.39 11.54 -15.61
CA SER A 173 -11.61 11.66 -16.86
C SER A 173 -10.36 10.78 -16.81
N PHE A 174 -9.70 10.72 -15.65
CA PHE A 174 -8.55 9.84 -15.42
C PHE A 174 -8.93 8.35 -15.57
N ILE A 175 -10.02 7.91 -14.95
CA ILE A 175 -10.50 6.51 -15.07
C ILE A 175 -10.86 6.17 -16.51
N GLN A 176 -11.62 7.04 -17.19
CA GLN A 176 -12.05 6.82 -18.56
C GLN A 176 -10.89 6.76 -19.56
N LYS A 177 -9.83 7.54 -19.34
CA LYS A 177 -8.65 7.57 -20.21
C LYS A 177 -7.76 6.33 -20.07
N ASN A 178 -7.70 5.74 -18.87
CA ASN A 178 -6.76 4.66 -18.55
C ASN A 178 -7.38 3.26 -18.62
N GLU A 179 -8.69 3.14 -18.91
CA GLU A 179 -9.37 1.88 -19.21
C GLU A 179 -9.18 0.79 -18.14
N TYR A 180 -9.37 1.14 -16.86
CA TYR A 180 -9.30 0.18 -15.76
C TYR A 180 -10.44 -0.84 -15.80
N ASP A 181 -10.13 -2.11 -15.53
CA ASP A 181 -11.12 -3.18 -15.38
C ASP A 181 -11.86 -3.08 -14.04
N THR A 182 -11.16 -2.64 -12.99
CA THR A 182 -11.71 -2.48 -11.65
C THR A 182 -11.06 -1.31 -10.91
N VAL A 183 -11.88 -0.58 -10.15
CA VAL A 183 -11.43 0.47 -9.23
C VAL A 183 -11.70 0.01 -7.81
N ILE A 184 -10.66 -0.04 -6.99
CA ILE A 184 -10.74 -0.37 -5.56
C ILE A 184 -10.65 0.93 -4.76
N VAL A 185 -11.57 1.12 -3.83
CA VAL A 185 -11.53 2.22 -2.85
C VAL A 185 -10.99 1.66 -1.54
N ALA A 186 -9.76 2.05 -1.19
CA ALA A 186 -8.99 1.51 -0.08
C ALA A 186 -8.62 2.62 0.92
N TYR A 187 -9.60 3.05 1.71
CA TYR A 187 -9.41 4.05 2.77
C TYR A 187 -9.59 3.43 4.15
N ALA A 188 -8.84 3.93 5.11
CA ALA A 188 -9.09 3.60 6.50
C ALA A 188 -10.47 4.15 6.93
N GLN A 189 -11.20 3.38 7.76
CA GLN A 189 -12.59 3.69 8.10
C GLN A 189 -12.78 5.11 8.70
N PHE A 190 -11.81 5.60 9.47
CA PHE A 190 -11.89 6.91 10.10
C PHE A 190 -11.64 8.07 9.13
N MET A 191 -11.18 7.78 7.91
CA MET A 191 -10.97 8.76 6.85
C MET A 191 -12.26 9.04 6.06
N ILE A 192 -13.25 8.14 6.12
CA ILE A 192 -14.52 8.19 5.37
C ILE A 192 -15.51 9.24 5.97
N GLY A 193 -15.18 9.87 7.11
CA GLY A 193 -16.06 10.82 7.80
C GLY A 193 -15.43 12.15 8.22
N ALA A 194 -14.18 12.42 7.85
CA ALA A 194 -13.42 13.59 8.31
C ALA A 194 -13.42 14.72 7.26
N HIS A 195 -14.61 15.12 6.78
CA HIS A 195 -14.77 16.08 5.67
C HIS A 195 -15.38 17.42 6.10
N ASP A 196 -15.52 17.66 7.40
CA ASP A 196 -16.21 18.85 7.91
C ASP A 196 -15.29 20.08 8.03
N ASP A 197 -13.98 19.89 7.79
CA ASP A 197 -12.96 20.94 7.87
C ASP A 197 -12.19 21.04 6.55
N GLU A 198 -12.42 22.15 5.81
CA GLU A 198 -11.76 22.40 4.52
C GLU A 198 -10.24 22.55 4.62
N SER A 199 -9.71 22.80 5.83
CA SER A 199 -8.27 22.90 6.09
C SER A 199 -7.60 21.54 6.33
N SER A 200 -8.40 20.48 6.51
CA SER A 200 -7.89 19.12 6.70
C SER A 200 -7.33 18.53 5.41
N TRP A 201 -6.19 17.84 5.50
CA TRP A 201 -5.64 17.00 4.41
C TRP A 201 -6.62 15.93 3.90
N GLN A 202 -7.64 15.62 4.70
CA GLN A 202 -8.65 14.58 4.41
C GLN A 202 -9.87 15.14 3.68
N TYR A 203 -10.04 16.47 3.62
CA TYR A 203 -11.21 17.12 3.05
C TYR A 203 -11.50 16.69 1.60
N LYS A 204 -10.45 16.54 0.79
CA LYS A 204 -10.57 16.26 -0.66
C LYS A 204 -10.65 14.77 -1.03
N MET A 205 -10.59 13.86 -0.05
CA MET A 205 -10.44 12.42 -0.34
C MET A 205 -11.67 11.75 -0.97
N PHE A 206 -12.87 12.31 -0.83
CA PHE A 206 -14.12 11.67 -1.30
C PHE A 206 -14.97 12.57 -2.22
N ASN A 207 -14.36 13.54 -2.90
CA ASN A 207 -15.08 14.35 -3.87
C ASN A 207 -15.09 13.69 -5.27
N PHE A 208 -16.04 12.78 -5.48
CA PHE A 208 -16.19 12.02 -6.74
C PHE A 208 -17.01 12.75 -7.82
N ASN A 209 -17.62 13.89 -7.49
CA ASN A 209 -18.48 14.66 -8.40
C ASN A 209 -17.70 15.63 -9.30
N ARG A 210 -16.38 15.46 -9.41
CA ARG A 210 -15.46 16.32 -10.18
C ARG A 210 -14.71 15.52 -11.23
#